data_AF-A0A016VZA5-F1
#
_entry.id   AF-A0A016VZA5-F1
#
_cell.length_a   1.000
_cell.length_b   1.000
_cell.length_c   1.000
_cell.angle_alpha   90.00
_cell.angle_beta   90.00
_cell.angle_gamma   90.00
#
_symmetry.space_group_name_H-M   'P 1'
#
loop_
_entity.id
_entity.type
_entity.pdbx_description
1 polymer ?
#
loop_
_entity_poly.entity_id
_entity_poly.type
_entity_poly.pdbx_seq_one_letter_code
_entity_poly.pdbx_strand_id
1 'polypeptide(L)'
;MKPIDEDKIFNDYMNRINQVEQVAKKVYLLQALPTCIQGCARKGMEFTSTKRPLSDIKDGLIKRDEVFVRERITEVGKRCKKCEIIDYLTYLVGDDGQYLGYNPKTNIMYYDTINHFNRFGKERIQALYNKLANELEAKGI
;
A
#
# COMPACT_ATOMS: atom_id res chain seq x y z
N MET A 1 6.27 -10.52 20.44
CA MET A 1 6.25 -9.08 20.16
C MET A 1 6.17 -8.35 21.49
N LYS A 2 6.84 -7.22 21.67
CA LYS A 2 6.62 -6.39 22.87
C LYS A 2 5.19 -5.80 22.82
N PRO A 3 4.60 -5.38 23.95
CA PRO A 3 3.38 -4.59 23.94
C PRO A 3 3.50 -3.41 22.96
N ILE A 4 2.42 -3.07 22.25
CA ILE A 4 2.46 -2.03 21.21
C ILE A 4 2.98 -0.68 21.73
N ASP A 5 2.71 -0.36 23.01
CA ASP A 5 3.16 0.87 23.66
C ASP A 5 4.68 0.92 23.91
N GLU A 6 5.36 -0.24 23.90
CA GLU A 6 6.81 -0.34 23.99
C GLU A 6 7.49 -0.42 22.61
N ASP A 7 6.71 -0.47 21.53
CA ASP A 7 7.23 -0.52 20.17
C ASP A 7 7.71 0.86 19.73
N LYS A 8 9.03 0.99 19.56
CA LYS A 8 9.66 2.25 19.16
C LYS A 8 9.15 2.77 17.81
N ILE A 9 8.91 1.89 16.84
CA ILE A 9 8.42 2.29 15.51
C ILE A 9 7.01 2.83 15.62
N PHE A 10 6.15 2.18 16.40
CA PHE A 10 4.81 2.66 16.69
C PHE A 10 4.84 4.03 17.37
N ASN A 11 5.67 4.20 18.41
CA ASN A 11 5.79 5.46 19.15
C ASN A 11 6.30 6.60 18.25
N ASP A 12 7.31 6.36 17.42
CA ASP A 12 7.80 7.33 16.45
C ASP A 12 6.71 7.74 15.45
N TYR A 13 5.88 6.78 15.03
CA TYR A 13 4.76 7.06 14.12
C TYR A 13 3.66 7.87 14.82
N MET A 14 3.26 7.49 16.04
CA MET A 14 2.28 8.24 16.84
C MET A 14 2.74 9.68 17.09
N ASN A 15 4.03 9.90 17.39
CA ASN A 15 4.57 11.25 17.59
C ASN A 15 4.39 12.12 16.34
N ARG A 16 4.64 11.58 15.14
CA ARG A 16 4.42 12.29 13.87
C ARG A 16 2.94 12.55 13.61
N ILE A 17 2.09 11.55 13.81
CA ILE A 17 0.65 11.69 13.58
C ILE A 17 0.03 12.71 14.52
N ASN A 18 0.44 12.76 15.79
CA ASN A 18 -0.02 13.77 16.73
C ASN A 18 0.30 15.19 16.26
N GLN A 19 1.47 15.42 15.64
CA GLN A 19 1.83 16.72 15.08
C GLN A 19 0.96 17.08 13.87
N VAL A 20 0.75 16.13 12.96
CA VAL A 20 -0.07 16.36 11.75
C VAL A 20 -1.54 16.58 12.14
N GLU A 21 -2.05 15.83 13.10
CA GLU A 21 -3.44 15.91 13.57
C GLU A 21 -3.79 17.28 14.16
N GLN A 22 -2.82 17.99 14.76
CA GLN A 22 -3.05 19.33 15.31
C GLN A 22 -3.44 20.34 14.23
N VAL A 23 -2.88 20.23 13.02
CA VAL A 23 -3.07 21.21 11.94
C VAL A 23 -4.02 20.73 10.85
N ALA A 24 -4.14 19.41 10.66
CA ALA A 24 -5.00 18.85 9.62
C ALA A 24 -6.48 18.82 10.04
N LYS A 25 -7.38 19.02 9.07
CA LYS A 25 -8.82 18.74 9.22
C LYS A 25 -9.09 17.24 9.27
N LYS A 26 -8.37 16.46 8.46
CA LYS A 26 -8.45 15.00 8.34
C LYS A 26 -7.10 14.46 7.88
N VAL A 27 -6.73 13.27 8.33
CA VAL A 27 -5.47 12.60 7.97
C VAL A 27 -5.79 11.24 7.36
N TYR A 28 -5.29 10.95 6.17
CA TYR A 28 -5.41 9.62 5.57
C TYR A 28 -4.13 8.82 5.85
N LEU A 29 -4.27 7.70 6.54
CA LEU A 29 -3.17 6.79 6.84
C LEU A 29 -3.17 5.67 5.80
N LEU A 30 -2.14 5.63 4.96
CA LEU A 30 -2.00 4.55 3.99
C LEU A 30 -1.57 3.27 4.71
N GLN A 31 -2.36 2.22 4.52
CA GLN A 31 -2.08 0.90 5.03
C GLN A 31 -0.92 0.22 4.27
N ALA A 32 -0.17 -0.65 4.96
CA ALA A 32 0.98 -1.32 4.37
C ALA A 32 0.59 -2.38 3.32
N LEU A 33 1.39 -2.43 2.25
CA LEU A 33 1.41 -3.46 1.22
C LEU A 33 2.52 -4.48 1.52
N PRO A 34 2.42 -5.72 0.99
CA PRO A 34 3.57 -6.62 0.94
C PRO A 34 4.78 -5.94 0.28
N THR A 35 5.97 -6.16 0.84
CA THR A 35 7.18 -5.49 0.38
C THR A 35 7.58 -5.96 -1.01
N CYS A 36 7.74 -5.05 -1.97
CA CYS A 36 8.44 -5.34 -3.22
C CYS A 36 9.90 -5.69 -2.91
N ILE A 37 10.36 -6.86 -3.35
CA ILE A 37 11.76 -7.26 -3.15
C ILE A 37 12.70 -6.28 -3.87
N GLN A 38 13.95 -6.21 -3.44
CA GLN A 38 14.93 -5.30 -4.05
C GLN A 38 14.98 -5.49 -5.58
N GLY A 39 14.64 -4.41 -6.29
CA GLY A 39 14.56 -4.37 -7.74
C GLY A 39 13.44 -5.21 -8.34
N CYS A 40 12.27 -5.36 -7.69
CA CYS A 40 11.19 -6.23 -8.18
C CYS A 40 10.76 -5.91 -9.61
N ALA A 41 10.66 -4.63 -10.00
CA ALA A 41 10.35 -4.26 -11.38
C ALA A 41 11.42 -4.74 -12.37
N ARG A 42 12.72 -4.59 -12.03
CA ARG A 42 13.82 -5.10 -12.84
C ARG A 42 13.76 -6.63 -12.96
N LYS A 43 13.56 -7.33 -11.85
CA LYS A 43 13.42 -8.79 -11.83
C LYS A 43 12.22 -9.27 -12.66
N GLY A 44 11.09 -8.56 -12.59
CA GLY A 44 9.93 -8.84 -13.43
C GLY A 44 10.25 -8.69 -14.92
N MET A 45 10.92 -7.59 -15.31
CA MET A 45 11.35 -7.38 -16.69
C MET A 45 12.32 -8.46 -17.16
N GLU A 46 13.34 -8.79 -16.37
CA GLU A 46 14.29 -9.88 -16.65
C GLU A 46 13.58 -11.22 -16.82
N PHE A 47 12.62 -11.53 -15.94
CA PHE A 47 11.82 -12.74 -16.06
C PHE A 47 11.06 -12.79 -17.38
N THR A 48 10.36 -11.71 -17.75
CA THR A 48 9.61 -11.64 -19.01
C THR A 48 10.49 -11.64 -20.26
N SER A 49 11.76 -11.23 -20.16
CA SER A 49 12.71 -11.30 -21.27
C SER A 49 12.96 -12.73 -21.76
N THR A 50 12.70 -13.72 -20.90
CA THR A 50 12.75 -15.16 -21.22
C THR A 50 11.50 -15.67 -21.94
N LYS A 51 10.61 -14.77 -22.39
CA LYS A 51 9.29 -15.08 -23.01
C LYS A 51 8.30 -15.78 -22.08
N ARG A 52 8.56 -15.79 -20.78
CA ARG A 52 7.65 -16.32 -19.76
C ARG A 52 6.72 -15.22 -19.25
N PRO A 53 5.41 -15.49 -19.06
CA PRO A 53 4.50 -14.52 -18.47
C PRO A 53 4.80 -14.36 -16.97
N LEU A 54 4.64 -13.15 -16.42
CA LEU A 54 4.81 -12.85 -15.01
C LEU A 54 3.98 -13.78 -14.12
N SER A 55 2.82 -14.26 -14.55
CA SER A 55 2.02 -15.23 -13.79
C SER A 55 2.81 -16.46 -13.33
N ASP A 56 3.83 -16.87 -14.09
CA ASP A 56 4.70 -17.99 -13.73
C ASP A 56 5.61 -17.69 -12.53
N ILE A 57 5.94 -16.41 -12.29
CA ILE A 57 6.76 -15.99 -11.14
C ILE A 57 5.97 -16.01 -9.83
N LYS A 58 4.64 -16.07 -9.91
CA LYS A 58 3.72 -16.07 -8.77
C LYS A 58 4.03 -14.88 -7.84
N ASP A 59 4.27 -15.12 -6.56
CA ASP A 59 4.61 -14.11 -5.56
C ASP A 59 6.12 -13.84 -5.44
N GLY A 60 6.95 -14.34 -6.36
CA GLY A 60 8.41 -14.20 -6.34
C GLY A 60 8.95 -12.76 -6.49
N LEU A 61 8.07 -11.76 -6.62
CA LEU A 61 8.42 -10.33 -6.67
C LEU A 61 8.11 -9.58 -5.35
N ILE A 62 7.46 -10.24 -4.41
CA ILE A 62 7.01 -9.65 -3.15
C ILE A 62 7.46 -10.48 -1.95
N LYS A 63 7.42 -9.87 -0.78
CA LYS A 63 7.59 -10.50 0.52
C LYS A 63 6.37 -10.17 1.38
N ARG A 64 5.72 -11.19 1.93
CA ARG A 64 4.53 -11.07 2.78
C ARG A 64 4.94 -10.78 4.23
N ASP A 65 5.45 -9.58 4.47
CA ASP A 65 5.98 -9.14 5.77
C ASP A 65 5.23 -7.95 6.36
N GLU A 66 4.05 -7.64 5.83
CA GLU A 66 3.29 -6.47 6.18
C GLU A 66 2.49 -6.61 7.49
N VAL A 67 2.27 -7.82 8.00
CA VAL A 67 1.36 -8.10 9.13
C VAL A 67 1.60 -7.16 10.32
N PHE A 68 2.83 -7.09 10.82
CA PHE A 68 3.16 -6.24 11.98
C PHE A 68 3.09 -4.74 11.66
N VAL A 69 3.38 -4.35 10.41
CA VAL A 69 3.24 -2.95 9.99
C VAL A 69 1.76 -2.57 9.93
N ARG A 70 0.91 -3.48 9.45
CA ARG A 70 -0.54 -3.29 9.40
C ARG A 70 -1.15 -3.20 10.79
N GLU A 71 -0.70 -4.01 11.73
CA GLU A 71 -1.09 -3.91 13.15
C GLU A 71 -0.72 -2.53 13.72
N ARG A 72 0.52 -2.05 13.51
CA ARG A 72 0.94 -0.72 13.95
C ARG A 72 0.06 0.39 13.37
N ILE A 73 -0.15 0.41 12.05
CA ILE A 73 -0.99 1.42 11.39
C ILE A 73 -2.44 1.36 11.91
N THR A 74 -2.96 0.16 12.14
CA THR A 74 -4.30 -0.05 12.71
C THR A 74 -4.40 0.55 14.10
N GLU A 75 -3.42 0.32 14.96
CA GLU A 75 -3.38 0.92 16.30
C GLU A 75 -3.23 2.44 16.27
N VAL A 76 -2.45 2.99 15.33
CA VAL A 76 -2.36 4.44 15.11
C VAL A 76 -3.74 5.01 14.73
N GLY A 77 -4.42 4.37 13.78
CA GLY A 77 -5.76 4.80 13.34
C GLY A 77 -6.81 4.73 14.44
N LYS A 78 -6.70 3.80 15.40
CA LYS A 78 -7.59 3.74 16.57
C LYS A 78 -7.38 4.91 17.54
N ARG A 79 -6.15 5.43 17.64
CA ARG A 79 -5.77 6.46 18.63
C ARG A 79 -5.86 7.88 18.08
N CYS A 80 -5.68 8.06 16.78
CA CYS A 80 -5.84 9.35 16.10
C CYS A 80 -7.32 9.62 15.79
N LYS A 81 -7.85 10.74 16.29
CA LYS A 81 -9.27 11.11 16.21
C LYS A 81 -9.68 11.63 14.83
N LYS A 82 -8.74 12.23 14.10
CA LYS A 82 -8.96 12.78 12.74
C LYS A 82 -8.46 11.85 11.63
N CYS A 83 -8.00 10.65 11.96
CA CYS A 83 -7.41 9.74 10.99
C CYS A 83 -8.44 8.81 10.36
N GLU A 84 -8.24 8.51 9.08
CA GLU A 84 -8.91 7.43 8.36
C GLU A 84 -7.86 6.55 7.69
N ILE A 85 -7.94 5.24 7.90
CA ILE A 85 -7.06 4.30 7.21
C ILE A 85 -7.60 4.04 5.81
N ILE A 86 -6.73 4.19 4.81
CA ILE A 86 -7.00 3.84 3.42
C ILE A 86 -6.09 2.68 3.01
N ASP A 87 -6.59 1.78 2.16
CA ASP A 87 -5.86 0.55 1.82
C ASP A 87 -5.86 0.29 0.31
N TYR A 88 -4.68 0.45 -0.30
CA TYR A 88 -4.48 0.14 -1.71
C TYR A 88 -4.55 -1.35 -2.01
N LEU A 89 -4.31 -2.23 -1.03
CA LEU A 89 -4.28 -3.67 -1.26
C LEU A 89 -5.57 -4.16 -1.91
N THR A 90 -6.71 -3.67 -1.41
CA THR A 90 -8.05 -4.01 -1.92
C THR A 90 -8.28 -3.67 -3.39
N TYR A 91 -7.50 -2.74 -3.97
CA TYR A 91 -7.59 -2.33 -5.37
C TYR A 91 -6.52 -3.00 -6.26
N LEU A 92 -5.54 -3.64 -5.65
CA LEU A 92 -4.36 -4.22 -6.32
C LEU A 92 -4.34 -5.75 -6.30
N VAL A 93 -5.23 -6.39 -5.52
CA VAL A 93 -5.41 -7.84 -5.53
C VAL A 93 -6.07 -8.31 -6.83
N GLY A 94 -5.70 -9.51 -7.28
CA GLY A 94 -6.40 -10.22 -8.34
C GLY A 94 -7.75 -10.79 -7.89
N ASP A 95 -8.46 -11.44 -8.81
CA ASP A 95 -9.75 -12.09 -8.55
C ASP A 95 -9.66 -13.17 -7.45
N ASP A 96 -8.48 -13.75 -7.23
CA ASP A 96 -8.18 -14.73 -6.19
C ASP A 96 -7.83 -14.09 -4.83
N GLY A 97 -7.92 -12.75 -4.74
CA GLY A 97 -7.57 -11.99 -3.54
C GLY A 97 -6.06 -11.85 -3.32
N GLN A 98 -5.21 -12.29 -4.25
CA GLN A 98 -3.77 -12.20 -4.09
C GLN A 98 -3.19 -10.93 -4.72
N TYR A 99 -2.36 -10.25 -3.94
CA TYR A 99 -1.49 -9.21 -4.46
C TYR A 99 -0.15 -9.83 -4.87
N LEU A 100 0.31 -9.50 -6.08
CA LEU A 100 1.55 -10.05 -6.67
C LEU A 100 2.54 -8.95 -7.08
N GLY A 101 2.17 -7.67 -6.94
CA GLY A 101 2.95 -6.53 -7.45
C GLY A 101 2.82 -6.30 -8.97
N TYR A 102 2.01 -7.13 -9.65
CA TYR A 102 1.68 -7.03 -11.08
C TYR A 102 0.28 -7.57 -11.35
N ASN A 103 -0.24 -7.28 -12.53
CA ASN A 103 -1.48 -7.86 -13.04
C ASN A 103 -1.19 -9.16 -13.80
N PRO A 104 -1.59 -10.34 -13.31
CA PRO A 104 -1.30 -11.62 -13.96
C PRO A 104 -2.03 -11.80 -15.30
N LYS A 105 -3.14 -11.07 -15.53
CA LYS A 105 -3.91 -11.16 -16.78
C LYS A 105 -3.29 -10.34 -17.91
N THR A 106 -2.74 -9.17 -17.59
CA THR A 106 -2.20 -8.24 -18.60
C THR A 106 -0.68 -8.29 -18.70
N ASN A 107 0.00 -9.03 -17.81
CA ASN A 107 1.46 -9.11 -17.75
C ASN A 107 2.15 -7.76 -17.48
N ILE A 108 1.51 -6.89 -16.71
CA ILE A 108 1.98 -5.52 -16.44
C ILE A 108 2.27 -5.35 -14.94
N MET A 109 3.49 -4.91 -14.63
CA MET A 109 3.90 -4.51 -13.28
C MET A 109 3.14 -3.27 -12.80
N TYR A 110 2.87 -3.15 -11.50
CA TYR A 110 2.31 -1.92 -10.93
C TYR A 110 3.36 -0.87 -10.57
N TYR A 111 4.63 -1.27 -10.48
CA TYR A 111 5.74 -0.40 -10.06
C TYR A 111 6.70 -0.07 -11.19
N ASP A 112 7.40 1.06 -11.06
CA ASP A 112 8.59 1.38 -11.84
C ASP A 112 9.86 0.78 -11.22
N THR A 113 11.02 1.04 -11.83
CA THR A 113 12.32 0.49 -11.41
C THR A 113 12.82 1.02 -10.06
N ILE A 114 12.18 2.04 -9.50
CA ILE A 114 12.52 2.66 -8.21
C ILE A 114 11.37 2.54 -7.19
N ASN A 115 10.46 1.58 -7.41
CA ASN A 115 9.36 1.19 -6.52
C ASN A 115 8.24 2.24 -6.33
N HIS A 116 8.08 3.20 -7.25
CA HIS A 116 6.86 4.01 -7.28
C HIS A 116 5.78 3.32 -8.11
N PHE A 117 4.50 3.62 -7.84
CA PHE A 117 3.44 3.21 -8.75
C PHE A 117 3.63 3.87 -10.12
N ASN A 118 3.71 3.03 -11.15
CA ASN A 118 3.64 3.50 -12.53
C ASN A 118 2.19 3.85 -12.91
N ARG A 119 1.96 4.25 -14.16
CA ARG A 119 0.62 4.62 -14.64
C ARG A 119 -0.44 3.54 -14.36
N PHE A 120 -0.13 2.27 -14.62
CA PHE A 120 -1.08 1.16 -14.44
C PHE A 120 -1.38 0.90 -12.97
N GLY A 121 -0.38 1.01 -12.09
CA GLY A 121 -0.59 0.97 -10.64
C GLY A 121 -1.49 2.11 -10.16
N LYS A 122 -1.26 3.32 -10.66
CA LYS A 122 -2.09 4.50 -10.36
C LYS A 122 -3.53 4.34 -10.84
N GLU A 123 -3.74 3.83 -12.05
CA GLU A 123 -5.07 3.55 -12.61
C GLU A 123 -5.86 2.57 -11.73
N ARG A 124 -5.20 1.54 -11.16
CA ARG A 124 -5.86 0.60 -10.24
C ARG A 124 -6.38 1.28 -8.97
N ILE A 125 -5.56 2.12 -8.34
CA ILE A 125 -5.92 2.80 -7.09
C ILE A 125 -6.74 4.08 -7.31
N GLN A 126 -6.95 4.51 -8.56
CA GLN A 126 -7.73 5.70 -8.89
C GLN A 126 -9.15 5.66 -8.32
N ALA A 127 -9.78 4.48 -8.29
CA ALA A 127 -11.11 4.30 -7.74
C ALA A 127 -11.20 4.72 -6.26
N LEU A 128 -10.16 4.45 -5.47
CA LEU A 128 -10.07 4.93 -4.09
C LEU A 128 -10.01 6.45 -4.02
N TYR A 129 -9.14 7.07 -4.82
CA TYR A 129 -9.00 8.52 -4.83
C TYR A 129 -10.26 9.23 -5.29
N ASN A 130 -10.95 8.70 -6.30
CA ASN A 130 -12.25 9.23 -6.74
C ASN A 130 -13.27 9.16 -5.61
N LYS A 131 -13.34 8.04 -4.88
CA LYS A 131 -14.20 7.91 -3.70
C LYS A 131 -13.87 8.97 -2.65
N LEU A 132 -12.59 9.12 -2.30
CA LEU A 132 -12.13 10.09 -1.29
C LEU A 132 -12.42 11.54 -1.71
N ALA A 133 -12.21 11.88 -2.99
CA ALA A 133 -12.52 13.20 -3.53
C ALA A 133 -14.01 13.51 -3.40
N ASN A 134 -14.88 12.60 -3.86
CA ASN A 134 -16.33 12.76 -3.76
C ASN A 134 -16.80 12.93 -2.30
N GLU A 135 -16.20 12.20 -1.36
CA GLU A 135 -16.52 12.35 0.06
C GLU A 135 -16.10 13.70 0.65
N LEU A 136 -14.99 14.28 0.18
CA LEU A 136 -14.53 15.59 0.61
C LEU A 136 -15.42 16.69 0.02
N GLU A 137 -15.73 16.61 -1.27
CA GLU A 137 -16.64 17.53 -1.95
C GLU A 137 -18.03 17.54 -1.28
N ALA A 138 -18.59 16.37 -0.99
CA ALA A 138 -19.88 16.25 -0.30
C ALA A 138 -19.87 16.85 1.12
N LYS A 139 -18.71 16.93 1.76
CA LYS A 139 -18.53 17.53 3.10
C LYS A 139 -18.16 19.02 3.04
N GLY A 140 -18.00 19.59 1.84
CA GLY A 140 -17.56 20.98 1.65
C GLY A 140 -16.18 21.27 2.25
N ILE A 141 -15.30 20.26 2.27
CA ILE A 141 -13.91 20.36 2.77
C ILE A 141 -12.97 20.75 1.64
#